data_AF-A0A1J0LVL6-F1
#
_entry.id   AF-A0A1J0LVL6-F1
#
_cell.length_a   1.000
_cell.length_b   1.000
_cell.length_c   1.000
_cell.angle_alpha   90.00
_cell.angle_beta   90.00
_cell.angle_gamma   90.00
#
_symmetry.space_group_name_H-M   'P 1'
#
loop_
_entity.id
_entity.type
_entity.pdbx_description
1 polymer ?
#
loop_
_entity_poly.entity_id
_entity_poly.type
_entity_poly.pdbx_seq_one_letter_code
_entity_poly.pdbx_strand_id
1 'polypeptide(L)'
;MILPPRSPNPKELEATVLRVFLKVIDLLGGPRAMAEKRRLTWAASLMTAAYAVVLAQEAMWSDEAIAKELGLSTAAVRQILRADPETALKKVTEMAEGEGLRTHVAGGLAKAAYRAIRQGQEEPRVLGYFLERFVEMMGIPWAVLVLKAVKGLDFPVNKETLLERLRGLRILDRPAEEILERLEYPVQNPAELLHQVRLHLEA
;
A
#
# COMPACT_ATOMS: atom_id res chain seq x y z
N MET A 1 7.26 -12.86 -30.70
CA MET A 1 6.16 -13.55 -30.00
C MET A 1 5.41 -12.49 -29.20
N ILE A 2 4.26 -12.03 -29.71
CA ILE A 2 3.42 -11.08 -28.98
C ILE A 2 2.59 -11.93 -28.02
N LEU A 3 2.88 -11.85 -26.72
CA LEU A 3 2.05 -12.51 -25.71
C LEU A 3 0.62 -11.98 -25.88
N PRO A 4 -0.40 -12.85 -25.99
CA PRO A 4 -1.78 -12.39 -26.05
C PRO A 4 -2.08 -11.55 -24.79
N PRO A 5 -2.92 -10.51 -24.89
CA PRO A 5 -3.31 -9.72 -23.73
C PRO A 5 -3.86 -10.68 -22.67
N ARG A 6 -3.17 -10.75 -21.54
CA ARG A 6 -3.55 -11.62 -20.43
C ARG A 6 -4.91 -11.13 -19.94
N SER A 7 -5.95 -11.96 -20.05
CA SER A 7 -7.25 -11.63 -19.48
C SER A 7 -7.07 -11.36 -17.99
N PRO A 8 -7.75 -10.36 -17.41
CA PRO A 8 -7.53 -9.98 -16.02
C PRO A 8 -7.84 -11.16 -15.10
N ASN A 9 -6.89 -11.49 -14.23
CA ASN A 9 -7.08 -12.54 -13.24
C ASN A 9 -8.12 -12.07 -12.20
N PRO A 10 -9.19 -12.84 -11.92
CA PRO A 10 -10.21 -12.44 -10.94
C PRO A 10 -9.63 -12.04 -9.58
N LYS A 11 -8.57 -12.73 -9.12
CA LYS A 11 -7.90 -12.39 -7.86
C LYS A 11 -7.20 -11.03 -7.90
N GLU A 12 -6.63 -10.66 -9.05
CA GLU A 12 -5.97 -9.37 -9.25
C GLU A 12 -6.99 -8.22 -9.35
N LEU A 13 -8.15 -8.49 -9.95
CA LEU A 13 -9.27 -7.53 -9.97
C LEU A 13 -9.78 -7.27 -8.55
N GLU A 14 -10.07 -8.32 -7.78
CA GLU A 14 -10.48 -8.23 -6.37
C GLU A 14 -9.48 -7.43 -5.52
N ALA A 15 -8.18 -7.74 -5.65
CA ALA A 15 -7.14 -7.00 -4.95
C ALA A 15 -7.11 -5.52 -5.37
N THR A 16 -7.33 -5.23 -6.64
CA THR A 16 -7.36 -3.85 -7.16
C THR A 16 -8.60 -3.10 -6.66
N VAL A 17 -9.77 -3.73 -6.59
CA VAL A 17 -10.98 -3.16 -5.99
C VAL A 17 -10.72 -2.77 -4.53
N LEU A 18 -10.12 -3.68 -3.75
CA LEU A 18 -9.79 -3.41 -2.36
C LEU A 18 -8.80 -2.24 -2.24
N ARG A 19 -7.77 -2.18 -3.09
CA ARG A 19 -6.82 -1.06 -3.13
C ARG A 19 -7.51 0.27 -3.42
N VAL A 20 -8.43 0.30 -4.39
CA VAL A 20 -9.23 1.51 -4.68
C VAL A 20 -10.07 1.90 -3.47
N PHE A 21 -10.78 0.95 -2.85
CA PHE A 21 -11.63 1.22 -1.69
C PHE A 21 -10.83 1.76 -0.49
N LEU A 22 -9.69 1.15 -0.17
CA LEU A 22 -8.80 1.62 0.88
C LEU A 22 -8.24 3.01 0.56
N LYS A 23 -7.89 3.28 -0.70
CA LYS A 23 -7.42 4.60 -1.11
C LYS A 23 -8.52 5.66 -1.04
N VAL A 24 -9.78 5.30 -1.30
CA VAL A 24 -10.91 6.21 -1.02
C VAL A 24 -10.96 6.57 0.46
N ILE A 25 -10.84 5.59 1.36
CA ILE A 25 -10.87 5.83 2.80
C ILE A 25 -9.73 6.79 3.19
N ASP A 26 -8.55 6.61 2.64
CA ASP A 26 -7.42 7.51 2.84
C ASP A 26 -7.71 8.95 2.41
N LEU A 27 -8.25 9.14 1.20
CA LEU A 27 -8.66 10.44 0.68
C LEU A 27 -9.73 11.14 1.55
N LEU A 28 -10.50 10.36 2.30
CA LEU A 28 -11.49 10.88 3.27
C LEU A 28 -10.90 11.20 4.65
N GLY A 29 -9.58 11.07 4.84
CA GLY A 29 -8.90 11.29 6.11
C GLY A 29 -8.69 10.03 6.95
N GLY A 30 -8.91 8.85 6.37
CA GLY A 30 -8.72 7.56 7.02
C GLY A 30 -9.98 6.98 7.69
N PRO A 31 -9.86 5.77 8.28
CA PRO A 31 -11.01 5.02 8.79
C PRO A 31 -11.73 5.73 9.94
N ARG A 32 -10.99 6.45 10.79
CA ARG A 32 -11.59 7.24 11.89
C ARG A 32 -12.47 8.37 11.37
N ALA A 33 -11.96 9.15 10.42
CA ALA A 33 -12.72 10.24 9.80
C ALA A 33 -13.98 9.72 9.08
N MET A 34 -13.89 8.55 8.45
CA MET A 34 -15.05 7.88 7.85
C MET A 34 -16.08 7.43 8.90
N ALA A 35 -15.63 6.84 10.03
CA ALA A 35 -16.50 6.36 11.09
C ALA A 35 -17.21 7.52 11.84
N GLU A 36 -16.49 8.59 12.14
CA GLU A 36 -17.01 9.78 12.84
C GLU A 36 -18.14 10.46 12.06
N LYS A 37 -18.13 10.37 10.73
CA LYS A 37 -19.22 10.90 9.89
C LYS A 37 -20.55 10.16 10.09
N ARG A 38 -20.57 8.97 10.74
CA ARG A 38 -21.75 8.13 11.06
C ARG A 38 -22.66 7.82 9.86
N ARG A 39 -22.10 7.57 8.68
CA ARG A 39 -22.88 7.41 7.43
C ARG A 39 -22.93 5.94 6.99
N LEU A 40 -23.95 5.22 7.45
CA LEU A 40 -24.11 3.76 7.26
C LEU A 40 -24.10 3.29 5.79
N THR A 41 -24.49 4.15 4.83
CA THR A 41 -24.55 3.80 3.40
C THR A 41 -23.23 3.97 2.65
N TRP A 42 -22.25 4.64 3.25
CA TRP A 42 -21.03 5.04 2.54
C TRP A 42 -20.17 3.84 2.15
N ALA A 43 -19.98 2.88 3.05
CA ALA A 43 -19.15 1.71 2.77
C ALA A 43 -19.66 0.94 1.54
N ALA A 44 -20.96 0.66 1.48
CA ALA A 44 -21.57 -0.04 0.36
C ALA A 44 -21.46 0.76 -0.95
N SER A 45 -21.86 2.03 -0.96
CA SER A 45 -21.79 2.85 -2.18
C SER A 45 -20.37 3.05 -2.71
N LEU A 46 -19.39 3.23 -1.81
CA LEU A 46 -17.98 3.36 -2.19
C LEU A 46 -17.40 2.04 -2.72
N MET A 47 -17.75 0.92 -2.11
CA MET A 47 -17.33 -0.40 -2.59
C MET A 47 -17.91 -0.70 -3.97
N THR A 48 -19.20 -0.46 -4.17
CA THR A 48 -19.86 -0.62 -5.48
C THR A 48 -19.23 0.29 -6.54
N ALA A 49 -18.91 1.54 -6.20
CA ALA A 49 -18.23 2.44 -7.11
C ALA A 49 -16.79 1.98 -7.44
N ALA A 50 -16.05 1.45 -6.45
CA ALA A 50 -14.73 0.87 -6.67
C ALA A 50 -14.78 -0.32 -7.64
N TYR A 51 -15.72 -1.25 -7.43
CA TYR A 51 -15.95 -2.36 -8.37
C TYR A 51 -16.26 -1.88 -9.78
N ALA A 52 -17.23 -0.97 -9.93
CA ALA A 52 -17.62 -0.47 -11.24
C ALA A 52 -16.44 0.18 -11.97
N VAL A 53 -15.65 1.00 -11.28
CA VAL A 53 -14.45 1.64 -11.85
C VAL A 53 -13.41 0.61 -12.26
N VAL A 54 -13.08 -0.36 -11.41
CA VAL A 54 -12.06 -1.37 -11.73
C VAL A 54 -12.49 -2.29 -12.88
N LEU A 55 -13.74 -2.76 -12.89
CA LEU A 55 -14.27 -3.60 -13.97
C LEU A 55 -14.27 -2.86 -15.32
N ALA A 56 -14.61 -1.56 -15.31
CA ALA A 56 -14.55 -0.74 -16.52
C ALA A 56 -13.11 -0.49 -17.00
N GLN A 57 -12.15 -0.28 -16.09
CA GLN A 57 -10.80 0.16 -16.45
C GLN A 57 -9.81 -0.99 -16.68
N GLU A 58 -9.85 -2.04 -15.86
CA GLU A 58 -8.90 -3.17 -15.93
C GLU A 58 -9.46 -4.32 -16.77
N ALA A 59 -10.79 -4.51 -16.77
CA ALA A 59 -11.44 -5.60 -17.51
C ALA A 59 -12.20 -5.15 -18.76
N MET A 60 -12.30 -3.84 -19.02
CA MET A 60 -13.00 -3.25 -20.17
C MET A 60 -14.46 -3.71 -20.28
N TRP A 61 -15.11 -4.00 -19.16
CA TRP A 61 -16.51 -4.39 -19.15
C TRP A 61 -17.41 -3.23 -19.57
N SER A 62 -18.51 -3.54 -20.27
CA SER A 62 -19.51 -2.53 -20.62
C SER A 62 -20.35 -2.12 -19.42
N ASP A 63 -21.00 -0.95 -19.52
CA ASP A 63 -21.92 -0.45 -18.49
C ASP A 63 -23.00 -1.50 -18.15
N GLU A 64 -23.53 -2.21 -19.17
CA GLU A 64 -24.57 -3.21 -19.01
C GLU A 64 -24.08 -4.48 -18.31
N ALA A 65 -22.85 -4.93 -18.60
CA ALA A 65 -22.24 -6.08 -17.93
C ALA A 65 -21.98 -5.78 -16.45
N ILE A 66 -21.43 -4.60 -16.16
CA ILE A 66 -21.19 -4.13 -14.79
C ILE A 66 -22.52 -3.97 -14.03
N ALA A 67 -23.54 -3.41 -14.68
CA ALA A 67 -24.86 -3.24 -14.08
C ALA A 67 -25.48 -4.58 -13.68
N LYS A 68 -25.43 -5.57 -14.58
CA LYS A 68 -25.91 -6.93 -14.31
C LYS A 68 -25.17 -7.58 -13.15
N GLU A 69 -23.84 -7.49 -13.14
CA GLU A 69 -23.00 -8.09 -12.10
C GLU A 69 -23.26 -7.49 -10.73
N LEU A 70 -23.31 -6.15 -10.64
CA LEU A 70 -23.44 -5.44 -9.38
C LEU A 70 -24.89 -5.26 -8.91
N GLY A 71 -25.87 -5.78 -9.66
CA GLY A 71 -27.28 -5.60 -9.36
C GLY A 71 -27.74 -4.13 -9.44
N LEU A 72 -27.14 -3.36 -10.33
CA LEU A 72 -27.43 -1.93 -10.55
C LEU A 72 -28.19 -1.71 -11.85
N SER A 73 -28.76 -0.51 -12.01
CA SER A 73 -29.20 -0.06 -13.33
C SER A 73 -28.02 0.41 -14.16
N THR A 74 -28.07 0.24 -15.49
CA THR A 74 -27.08 0.78 -16.43
C THR A 74 -26.92 2.30 -16.27
N ALA A 75 -28.01 3.01 -15.94
CA ALA A 75 -27.97 4.44 -15.66
C ALA A 75 -27.14 4.77 -14.40
N ALA A 76 -27.25 3.98 -13.34
CA ALA A 76 -26.45 4.16 -12.12
C ALA A 76 -24.96 3.89 -12.40
N VAL A 77 -24.63 2.84 -13.16
CA VAL A 77 -23.24 2.57 -13.58
C VAL A 77 -22.69 3.74 -14.41
N ARG A 78 -23.45 4.27 -15.37
CA ARG A 78 -23.05 5.46 -16.14
C ARG A 78 -22.80 6.66 -15.25
N GLN A 79 -23.64 6.90 -14.24
CA GLN A 79 -23.42 7.99 -13.28
C GLN A 79 -22.12 7.81 -12.50
N ILE A 80 -21.79 6.59 -12.08
CA ILE A 80 -20.51 6.28 -11.41
C ILE A 80 -19.34 6.56 -12.36
N LEU A 81 -19.34 5.96 -13.55
CA LEU A 81 -18.21 6.01 -14.48
C LEU A 81 -17.98 7.40 -15.08
N ARG A 82 -19.04 8.19 -15.29
CA ARG A 82 -18.94 9.57 -15.80
C ARG A 82 -18.70 10.61 -14.71
N ALA A 83 -18.73 10.23 -13.43
CA ALA A 83 -18.52 11.16 -12.34
C ALA A 83 -17.19 11.91 -12.46
N ASP A 84 -17.20 13.20 -12.13
CA ASP A 84 -16.00 14.03 -12.10
C ASP A 84 -15.28 13.89 -10.74
N PRO A 85 -14.00 13.45 -10.73
CA PRO A 85 -13.27 13.23 -9.48
C PRO A 85 -13.05 14.50 -8.64
N GLU A 86 -12.74 15.62 -9.28
CA GLU A 86 -12.45 16.88 -8.57
C GLU A 86 -13.71 17.44 -7.90
N THR A 87 -14.83 17.42 -8.62
CA THR A 87 -16.13 17.82 -8.09
C THR A 87 -16.56 16.93 -6.92
N ALA A 88 -16.29 15.63 -6.98
CA ALA A 88 -16.63 14.72 -5.89
C ALA A 88 -15.81 14.98 -4.62
N LEU A 89 -14.51 15.27 -4.76
CA LEU A 89 -13.64 15.65 -3.64
C LEU A 89 -14.08 16.96 -2.97
N LYS A 90 -14.46 17.98 -3.76
CA LYS A 90 -15.01 19.24 -3.20
C LYS A 90 -16.35 19.01 -2.49
N LYS A 91 -17.25 18.25 -3.12
CA LYS A 91 -18.56 17.95 -2.53
C LYS A 91 -18.43 17.18 -1.22
N VAL A 92 -17.54 16.19 -1.14
CA VAL A 92 -17.43 15.37 0.07
C VAL A 92 -16.94 16.18 1.28
N THR A 93 -16.15 17.23 1.06
CA THR A 93 -15.72 18.15 2.12
C THR A 93 -16.84 19.09 2.58
N GLU A 94 -17.77 19.43 1.69
CA GLU A 94 -18.89 20.36 1.95
C GLU A 94 -20.17 19.66 2.43
N MET A 95 -20.25 18.33 2.33
CA MET A 95 -21.45 17.57 2.69
C MET A 95 -21.76 17.61 4.19
N ALA A 96 -22.98 18.06 4.52
CA ALA A 96 -23.50 18.10 5.88
C ALA A 96 -23.52 16.71 6.55
N GLU A 97 -23.47 16.70 7.88
CA GLU A 97 -23.61 15.48 8.68
C GLU A 97 -24.96 14.80 8.42
N GLY A 98 -24.96 13.48 8.27
CA GLY A 98 -26.16 12.69 7.96
C GLY A 98 -26.54 12.60 6.47
N GLU A 99 -25.93 13.38 5.57
CA GLU A 99 -26.22 13.27 4.14
C GLU A 99 -25.61 11.97 3.55
N GLY A 100 -26.47 11.14 2.97
CA GLY A 100 -26.09 9.90 2.27
C GLY A 100 -25.21 10.16 1.05
N LEU A 101 -24.32 9.21 0.74
CA LEU A 101 -23.44 9.37 -0.41
C LEU A 101 -24.24 9.17 -1.71
N ARG A 102 -24.29 10.21 -2.54
CA ARG A 102 -24.93 10.11 -3.86
C ARG A 102 -24.02 9.31 -4.81
N THR A 103 -24.64 8.56 -5.72
CA THR A 103 -23.95 7.67 -6.67
C THR A 103 -22.81 8.34 -7.44
N HIS A 104 -23.01 9.58 -7.91
CA HIS A 104 -21.95 10.32 -8.62
C HIS A 104 -20.81 10.78 -7.71
N VAL A 105 -21.07 11.06 -6.43
CA VAL A 105 -19.98 11.40 -5.48
C VAL A 105 -19.14 10.17 -5.19
N ALA A 106 -19.78 9.02 -4.94
CA ALA A 106 -19.09 7.75 -4.77
C ALA A 106 -18.22 7.40 -5.99
N GLY A 107 -18.78 7.56 -7.20
CA GLY A 107 -18.04 7.33 -8.45
C GLY A 107 -16.85 8.25 -8.64
N GLY A 108 -17.00 9.54 -8.35
CA GLY A 108 -15.89 10.49 -8.47
C GLY A 108 -14.76 10.21 -7.49
N LEU A 109 -15.09 9.84 -6.24
CA LEU A 109 -14.11 9.42 -5.23
C LEU A 109 -13.38 8.13 -5.65
N ALA A 110 -14.11 7.12 -6.12
CA ALA A 110 -13.51 5.88 -6.60
C ALA A 110 -12.57 6.11 -7.79
N LYS A 111 -12.94 7.00 -8.73
CA LYS A 111 -12.07 7.40 -9.84
C LYS A 111 -10.82 8.17 -9.38
N ALA A 112 -10.95 9.06 -8.40
CA ALA A 112 -9.80 9.75 -7.80
C ALA A 112 -8.82 8.75 -7.18
N ALA A 113 -9.34 7.82 -6.37
CA ALA A 113 -8.58 6.77 -5.74
C ALA A 113 -7.90 5.84 -6.75
N TYR A 114 -8.62 5.41 -7.79
CA TYR A 114 -8.06 4.61 -8.87
C TYR A 114 -6.88 5.32 -9.57
N ARG A 115 -7.03 6.62 -9.90
CA ARG A 115 -5.93 7.40 -10.48
C ARG A 115 -4.72 7.46 -9.55
N ALA A 116 -4.94 7.67 -8.25
CA ALA A 116 -3.87 7.74 -7.26
C ALA A 116 -3.08 6.42 -7.17
N ILE A 117 -3.76 5.26 -7.07
CA ILE A 117 -3.06 3.97 -7.02
C ILE A 117 -2.30 3.66 -8.32
N ARG A 118 -2.81 4.09 -9.48
CA ARG A 118 -2.11 3.95 -10.78
C ARG A 118 -0.87 4.84 -10.86
N GLN A 119 -0.79 5.89 -10.05
CA GLN A 119 0.38 6.76 -9.88
C GLN A 119 1.32 6.27 -8.76
N GLY A 120 1.10 5.07 -8.22
CA GLY A 120 1.91 4.51 -7.12
C GLY A 120 1.56 5.06 -5.74
N GLN A 121 0.52 5.88 -5.61
CA GLN A 121 0.05 6.39 -4.32
C GLN A 121 -0.91 5.39 -3.67
N GLU A 122 -0.34 4.34 -3.08
CA GLU A 122 -1.08 3.36 -2.28
C GLU A 122 -1.62 3.97 -0.99
N GLU A 123 -2.42 3.18 -0.26
CA GLU A 123 -2.75 3.45 1.14
C GLU A 123 -1.61 2.92 2.05
N PRO A 124 -0.71 3.77 2.55
CA PRO A 124 0.56 3.32 3.14
C PRO A 124 0.37 2.59 4.48
N ARG A 125 -0.69 2.89 5.24
CA ARG A 125 -0.89 2.32 6.59
C ARG A 125 -1.11 0.81 6.56
N VAL A 126 -1.90 0.31 5.62
CA VAL A 126 -2.18 -1.14 5.52
C VAL A 126 -0.94 -1.88 5.03
N LEU A 127 -0.30 -1.37 3.97
CA LEU A 127 0.91 -1.97 3.43
C LEU A 127 2.05 -1.98 4.47
N GLY A 128 2.27 -0.84 5.16
CA GLY A 128 3.26 -0.72 6.22
C GLY A 128 3.05 -1.75 7.33
N TYR A 129 1.83 -1.86 7.86
CA TYR A 129 1.50 -2.80 8.93
C TYR A 129 1.82 -4.26 8.58
N PHE A 130 1.45 -4.71 7.37
CA PHE A 130 1.73 -6.08 6.95
C PHE A 130 3.20 -6.30 6.61
N LEU A 131 3.86 -5.34 5.98
CA LEU A 131 5.29 -5.44 5.67
C LEU A 131 6.13 -5.48 6.94
N GLU A 132 5.84 -4.64 7.94
CA GLU A 132 6.53 -4.65 9.23
C GLU A 132 6.45 -6.02 9.88
N ARG A 133 5.25 -6.59 10.01
CA ARG A 133 5.06 -7.94 10.57
C ARG A 133 5.68 -9.05 9.73
N PHE A 134 5.64 -8.92 8.41
CA PHE A 134 6.28 -9.90 7.54
C PHE A 134 7.80 -9.86 7.71
N VAL A 135 8.39 -8.66 7.77
CA VAL A 135 9.82 -8.49 8.01
C VAL A 135 10.20 -9.05 9.39
N GLU A 136 9.41 -8.77 10.43
CA GLU A 136 9.54 -9.38 11.76
C GLU A 136 9.51 -10.91 11.71
N MET A 137 8.48 -11.50 11.09
CA MET A 137 8.32 -12.95 10.96
C MET A 137 9.46 -13.62 10.21
N MET A 138 10.00 -12.95 9.20
CA MET A 138 11.12 -13.48 8.41
C MET A 138 12.45 -13.41 9.18
N GLY A 139 12.50 -12.77 10.36
CA GLY A 139 13.74 -12.57 11.11
C GLY A 139 14.72 -11.65 10.38
N ILE A 140 14.25 -10.80 9.47
CA ILE A 140 15.04 -9.85 8.68
C ILE A 140 15.04 -8.40 9.23
N PRO A 141 14.33 -7.99 10.33
CA PRO A 141 14.36 -6.58 10.74
C PRO A 141 15.78 -6.08 10.99
N TRP A 142 16.65 -6.95 11.51
CA TRP A 142 18.04 -6.63 11.78
C TRP A 142 18.79 -6.17 10.53
N ALA A 143 18.53 -6.76 9.35
CA ALA A 143 19.24 -6.41 8.12
C ALA A 143 18.87 -4.98 7.69
N VAL A 144 17.60 -4.62 7.81
CA VAL A 144 17.11 -3.25 7.54
C VAL A 144 17.71 -2.26 8.55
N LEU A 145 17.76 -2.64 9.83
CA LEU A 145 18.33 -1.82 10.90
C LEU A 145 19.84 -1.58 10.68
N VAL A 146 20.60 -2.62 10.32
CA VAL A 146 22.02 -2.53 9.96
C VAL A 146 22.20 -1.61 8.76
N LEU A 147 21.45 -1.82 7.67
CA LEU A 147 21.54 -0.98 6.47
C LEU A 147 21.19 0.49 6.74
N LYS A 148 20.20 0.76 7.60
CA LYS A 148 19.85 2.13 8.02
C LYS A 148 20.99 2.78 8.81
N ALA A 149 21.62 2.06 9.73
CA ALA A 149 22.71 2.57 10.56
C ALA A 149 23.98 2.90 9.76
N VAL A 150 24.30 2.07 8.76
CA VAL A 150 25.46 2.25 7.88
C VAL A 150 25.18 3.13 6.66
N LYS A 151 23.95 3.66 6.53
CA LYS A 151 23.58 4.53 5.40
C LYS A 151 24.53 5.74 5.34
N GLY A 152 25.09 5.97 4.16
CA GLY A 152 26.03 7.07 3.91
C GLY A 152 27.44 6.83 4.45
N LEU A 153 27.79 5.59 4.85
CA LEU A 153 29.19 5.21 5.02
C LEU A 153 29.82 4.90 3.65
N ASP A 154 31.07 5.33 3.49
CA ASP A 154 31.92 4.93 2.37
C ASP A 154 32.60 3.60 2.71
N PHE A 155 32.44 2.61 1.86
CA PHE A 155 33.10 1.31 1.98
C PHE A 155 34.39 1.28 1.14
N PRO A 156 35.42 0.50 1.52
CA PRO A 156 35.45 -0.49 2.60
C PRO A 156 35.56 0.12 4.01
N VAL A 157 34.94 -0.53 5.01
CA VAL A 157 34.88 -0.04 6.41
C VAL A 157 35.60 -0.96 7.39
N ASN A 158 36.22 -0.36 8.41
CA ASN A 158 36.85 -1.07 9.52
C ASN A 158 35.87 -1.31 10.69
N LYS A 159 36.36 -2.03 11.69
CA LYS A 159 35.58 -2.41 12.87
C LYS A 159 35.17 -1.21 13.70
N GLU A 160 36.06 -0.25 13.90
CA GLU A 160 35.84 0.93 14.73
C GLU A 160 34.70 1.79 14.18
N THR A 161 34.70 2.01 12.86
CA THR A 161 33.65 2.78 12.17
C THR A 161 32.29 2.08 12.28
N LEU A 162 32.26 0.74 12.13
CA LEU A 162 31.02 -0.02 12.28
C LEU A 162 30.53 -0.07 13.73
N LEU A 163 31.43 -0.18 14.70
CA LEU A 163 31.13 -0.10 16.14
C LEU A 163 30.50 1.24 16.50
N GLU A 164 31.03 2.35 15.96
CA GLU A 164 30.47 3.68 16.20
C GLU A 164 29.04 3.80 15.65
N ARG A 165 28.79 3.29 14.44
CA ARG A 165 27.47 3.36 13.80
C ARG A 165 26.44 2.40 14.39
N LEU A 166 26.86 1.22 14.82
CA LEU A 166 25.97 0.15 15.29
C LEU A 166 25.88 0.05 16.82
N ARG A 167 26.53 0.96 17.55
CA ARG A 167 26.50 0.97 19.02
C ARG A 167 25.06 0.99 19.56
N GLY A 168 24.78 0.10 20.51
CA GLY A 168 23.48 -0.02 21.16
C GLY A 168 22.38 -0.66 20.30
N LEU A 169 22.70 -1.07 19.07
CA LEU A 169 21.78 -1.80 18.20
C LEU A 169 21.74 -3.27 18.61
N ARG A 170 20.53 -3.86 18.65
CA ARG A 170 20.36 -5.31 18.81
C ARG A 170 20.06 -5.92 17.45
N ILE A 171 20.86 -6.91 17.07
CA ILE A 171 20.67 -7.71 15.86
C ILE A 171 19.99 -9.01 16.34
N LEU A 172 18.67 -9.09 16.16
CA LEU A 172 17.82 -10.05 16.88
C LEU A 172 17.99 -9.86 18.40
N ASP A 173 18.37 -10.91 19.12
CA ASP A 173 18.55 -10.87 20.58
C ASP A 173 20.00 -10.64 21.02
N ARG A 174 20.94 -10.44 20.08
CA ARG A 174 22.37 -10.25 20.38
C ARG A 174 22.79 -8.76 20.21
N PRO A 175 23.62 -8.21 21.10
CA PRO A 175 24.24 -6.89 20.88
C PRO A 175 25.05 -6.88 19.58
N ALA A 176 24.93 -5.81 18.78
CA ALA A 176 25.69 -5.69 17.54
C ALA A 176 27.20 -5.77 17.80
N GLU A 177 27.67 -5.22 18.92
CA GLU A 177 29.06 -5.24 19.35
C GLU A 177 29.63 -6.66 19.38
N GLU A 178 28.88 -7.64 19.92
CA GLU A 178 29.32 -9.04 20.00
C GLU A 178 29.47 -9.69 18.62
N ILE A 179 28.64 -9.30 17.66
CA ILE A 179 28.69 -9.82 16.30
C ILE A 179 29.86 -9.18 15.53
N LEU A 180 30.06 -7.87 15.71
CA LEU A 180 31.17 -7.13 15.08
C LEU A 180 32.55 -7.66 15.50
N GLU A 181 32.69 -8.21 16.70
CA GLU A 181 33.93 -8.89 17.13
C GLU A 181 34.31 -10.09 16.26
N ARG A 182 33.34 -10.70 15.56
CA ARG A 182 33.52 -11.96 14.82
C ARG A 182 33.64 -11.77 13.31
N LEU A 183 33.43 -10.55 12.82
CA LEU A 183 33.48 -10.25 11.39
C LEU A 183 34.91 -10.21 10.84
N GLU A 184 35.04 -10.46 9.55
CA GLU A 184 36.26 -10.26 8.78
C GLU A 184 36.33 -8.83 8.24
N TYR A 185 37.48 -8.18 8.46
CA TYR A 185 37.70 -6.79 8.11
C TYR A 185 38.87 -6.61 7.12
N PRO A 186 38.83 -5.54 6.29
CA PRO A 186 37.76 -4.56 6.19
C PRO A 186 36.58 -5.08 5.37
N VAL A 187 35.36 -4.69 5.73
CA VAL A 187 34.14 -5.11 5.01
C VAL A 187 34.01 -4.26 3.75
N GLN A 188 33.88 -4.88 2.58
CA GLN A 188 34.05 -4.22 1.29
C GLN A 188 32.81 -3.50 0.78
N ASN A 189 31.62 -3.94 1.18
CA ASN A 189 30.35 -3.35 0.75
C ASN A 189 29.18 -3.74 1.69
N PRO A 190 28.02 -3.07 1.59
CA PRO A 190 26.86 -3.38 2.42
C PRO A 190 26.34 -4.82 2.29
N ALA A 191 26.45 -5.44 1.11
CA ALA A 191 25.98 -6.80 0.90
C ALA A 191 26.85 -7.82 1.65
N GLU A 192 28.17 -7.62 1.62
CA GLU A 192 29.12 -8.41 2.40
C GLU A 192 28.88 -8.26 3.91
N LEU A 193 28.64 -7.03 4.39
CA LEU A 193 28.30 -6.80 5.81
C LEU A 193 27.12 -7.65 6.25
N LEU A 194 26.02 -7.62 5.49
CA LEU A 194 24.83 -8.41 5.79
C LEU A 194 25.10 -9.92 5.73
N HIS A 195 25.91 -10.35 4.75
CA HIS A 195 26.26 -11.76 4.60
C HIS A 195 27.04 -12.27 5.81
N GLN A 196 28.09 -11.56 6.22
CA GLN A 196 28.90 -11.96 7.37
C GLN A 196 28.08 -11.91 8.68
N VAL A 197 27.28 -10.85 8.90
CA VAL A 197 26.40 -10.78 10.08
C VAL A 197 25.46 -11.98 10.14
N ARG A 198 24.86 -12.38 9.00
CA ARG A 198 23.99 -13.56 8.94
C ARG A 198 24.73 -14.84 9.35
N LEU A 199 25.94 -15.07 8.87
CA LEU A 199 26.74 -16.25 9.21
C LEU A 199 26.97 -16.38 10.72
N HIS A 200 27.17 -15.26 11.42
CA HIS A 200 27.38 -15.24 12.87
C HIS A 200 26.10 -15.18 13.71
N LEU A 201 24.93 -15.06 13.08
CA LEU A 201 23.61 -15.21 13.73
C LEU A 201 23.14 -16.67 13.75
N GLU A 202 23.48 -17.45 12.71
CA GLU A 202 23.13 -18.87 12.58
C GLU A 202 24.10 -19.80 13.37
N ALA A 203 25.15 -19.24 13.97
CA ALA A 203 26.15 -19.91 14.81
C ALA A 203 25.97 -19.64 16.32
#